data_AF-A0A0V8HHS3-F1
#
_entry.id   AF-A0A0V8HHS3-F1
#
_cell.length_a   1.000
_cell.length_b   1.000
_cell.length_c   1.000
_cell.angle_alpha   90.00
_cell.angle_beta   90.00
_cell.angle_gamma   90.00
#
_symmetry.space_group_name_H-M   'P 1'
#
loop_
_entity.id
_entity.type
_entity.pdbx_description
1 polymer ?
#
loop_
_entity_poly.entity_id
_entity_poly.type
_entity_poly.pdbx_seq_one_letter_code
_entity_poly.pdbx_strand_id
1 'polypeptide(L)'
;MKVKSLTYGLIIGGVVGSVVSLLSTPSSGRELRSQIKSKKEDWSEVFEEMKVHLGDLKDSISSLSQEGKETVQQISKDLQASVKQWQASTEPNNQKLQQEIQLIQTKIEELENSLNNTNKN
;
A
#
# COMPACT_ATOMS: atom_id res chain seq x y z
N MET A 1 -1.48 -2.93 23.56
CA MET A 1 -0.62 -2.02 22.76
C MET A 1 -1.13 -1.73 21.32
N LYS A 2 -2.33 -2.18 20.88
CA LYS A 2 -2.75 -2.14 19.47
C LYS A 2 -3.49 -0.87 19.01
N VAL A 3 -4.05 -0.08 19.93
CA VAL A 3 -4.80 1.15 19.57
C VAL A 3 -3.88 2.18 18.93
N LYS A 4 -2.60 2.23 19.34
CA LYS A 4 -1.62 3.18 18.81
C LYS A 4 -1.31 2.96 17.32
N SER A 5 -1.22 1.73 16.83
CA SER A 5 -0.94 1.49 15.41
C SER A 5 -2.15 1.80 14.52
N LEU A 6 -3.37 1.55 15.00
CA LEU A 6 -4.59 1.92 14.29
C LEU A 6 -4.74 3.44 14.18
N THR A 7 -4.43 4.19 15.24
CA THR A 7 -4.47 5.66 15.19
C THR A 7 -3.45 6.23 14.21
N TYR A 8 -2.25 5.66 14.13
CA TYR A 8 -1.26 6.07 13.12
C TYR A 8 -1.74 5.77 11.70
N GLY A 9 -2.33 4.59 11.47
CA GLY A 9 -2.93 4.24 10.18
C GLY A 9 -4.05 5.18 9.77
N LEU A 10 -4.93 5.57 10.70
CA LEU A 10 -6.01 6.53 10.45
C LEU A 10 -5.47 7.92 10.12
N ILE A 11 -4.43 8.39 10.81
CA ILE A 11 -3.81 9.69 10.53
C ILE A 11 -3.16 9.69 9.15
N ILE A 12 -2.32 8.68 8.86
CA ILE A 12 -1.62 8.58 7.58
C ILE A 12 -2.62 8.45 6.42
N GLY A 13 -3.62 7.56 6.58
CA GLY A 13 -4.68 7.38 5.60
C GLY A 13 -5.55 8.62 5.42
N GLY A 14 -5.85 9.34 6.49
CA GLY A 14 -6.61 10.60 6.45
C GLY A 14 -5.86 11.70 5.71
N VAL A 15 -4.55 11.84 5.94
CA VAL A 15 -3.71 12.82 5.23
C VAL A 15 -3.61 12.46 3.74
N VAL A 16 -3.23 11.24 3.41
CA VAL A 16 -3.08 10.82 2.00
C VAL A 16 -4.43 10.87 1.28
N GLY A 17 -5.49 10.36 1.90
CA GLY A 17 -6.83 10.33 1.31
C GLY A 17 -7.41 11.73 1.11
N SER A 18 -7.21 12.65 2.04
CA SER A 18 -7.67 14.04 1.87
C SER A 18 -6.92 14.76 0.76
N VAL A 19 -5.60 14.58 0.65
CA VAL A 19 -4.81 15.17 -0.45
C VAL A 19 -5.26 14.61 -1.81
N VAL A 20 -5.38 13.28 -1.93
CA VAL A 20 -5.83 12.64 -3.18
C VAL A 20 -7.25 13.07 -3.53
N SER A 21 -8.15 13.11 -2.56
CA SER A 21 -9.53 13.56 -2.76
C SER A 21 -9.58 15.01 -3.22
N LEU A 22 -8.82 15.91 -2.60
CA LEU A 22 -8.74 17.31 -3.00
C LEU A 22 -8.13 17.50 -4.40
N LEU A 23 -7.16 16.67 -4.79
CA LEU A 23 -6.52 16.73 -6.11
C LEU A 23 -7.36 16.08 -7.23
N SER A 24 -8.12 15.02 -6.91
CA SER A 24 -8.96 14.31 -7.88
C SER A 24 -10.39 14.83 -7.97
N THR A 25 -10.83 15.67 -7.04
CA THR A 25 -12.19 16.24 -7.08
C THR A 25 -12.32 17.21 -8.27
N PRO A 26 -13.29 16.99 -9.18
CA PRO A 26 -13.47 17.85 -10.36
C PRO A 26 -14.12 19.21 -10.08
N SER A 27 -14.49 19.50 -8.82
CA SER A 27 -15.19 20.73 -8.41
C SER A 27 -14.23 21.82 -7.93
N SER A 28 -14.53 23.06 -8.28
CA SER A 28 -13.75 24.21 -7.80
C SER A 28 -13.90 24.38 -6.28
N GLY A 29 -12.84 24.82 -5.59
CA GLY A 29 -12.87 24.98 -4.12
C GLY A 29 -13.96 25.93 -3.60
N ARG A 30 -14.42 26.88 -4.43
CA ARG A 30 -15.53 27.79 -4.11
C ARG A 30 -16.86 27.05 -4.09
N GLU A 31 -17.06 26.16 -5.05
CA GLU A 31 -18.26 25.35 -5.20
C GLU A 31 -18.33 24.27 -4.11
N LEU A 32 -17.20 23.62 -3.81
CA LEU A 32 -17.10 22.69 -2.69
C LEU A 32 -17.49 23.35 -1.36
N ARG A 33 -16.96 24.55 -1.08
CA ARG A 33 -17.31 25.31 0.14
C ARG A 33 -18.77 25.73 0.17
N SER A 34 -19.35 26.08 -0.98
CA SER A 34 -20.76 26.41 -1.11
C SER A 34 -21.65 25.19 -0.83
N GLN A 35 -21.31 24.03 -1.40
CA GLN A 35 -22.01 22.77 -1.20
C GLN A 35 -21.94 22.28 0.25
N ILE A 36 -20.78 22.40 0.90
CA ILE A 36 -20.63 22.07 2.33
C ILE A 36 -21.54 22.97 3.17
N LYS A 37 -21.61 24.27 2.84
CA LYS A 37 -22.44 25.22 3.57
C LYS A 37 -23.93 24.97 3.37
N SER A 38 -24.36 24.59 2.16
CA SER A 38 -25.76 24.31 1.84
C SER A 38 -26.23 22.96 2.35
N LYS A 39 -25.34 21.96 2.42
CA LYS A 39 -25.70 20.59 2.82
C LYS A 39 -25.53 20.33 4.30
N LYS A 40 -24.99 21.27 5.09
CA LYS A 40 -24.63 21.08 6.51
C LYS A 40 -25.75 20.47 7.36
N GLU A 41 -27.01 20.78 7.04
CA GLU A 41 -28.20 20.31 7.77
C GLU A 41 -28.58 18.86 7.42
N ASP A 42 -28.29 18.39 6.20
CA ASP A 42 -28.55 17.02 5.72
C ASP A 42 -27.51 15.99 6.21
N TRP A 43 -26.39 16.43 6.80
CA TRP A 43 -25.33 15.49 7.20
C TRP A 43 -25.77 14.58 8.34
N SER A 44 -26.73 14.97 9.18
CA SER A 44 -27.12 14.15 10.34
C SER A 44 -27.72 12.81 9.94
N GLU A 45 -28.59 12.80 8.92
CA GLU A 45 -29.23 11.57 8.43
C GLU A 45 -28.19 10.66 7.76
N VAL A 46 -27.29 11.25 6.96
CA VAL A 46 -26.17 10.54 6.33
C VAL A 46 -25.22 9.95 7.37
N PHE A 47 -24.96 10.65 8.48
CA PHE A 47 -24.11 10.15 9.56
C PHE A 47 -24.76 9.00 10.32
N GLU A 48 -26.07 9.04 10.57
CA GLU A 48 -26.79 7.95 11.22
C GLU A 48 -26.81 6.69 10.33
N GLU A 49 -27.12 6.84 9.04
CA GLU A 49 -27.09 5.72 8.08
C GLU A 49 -25.68 5.14 7.93
N MET A 50 -24.66 6.00 7.83
CA MET A 50 -23.26 5.58 7.82
C MET A 50 -22.90 4.85 9.11
N LYS A 51 -23.35 5.30 10.28
CA LYS A 51 -23.04 4.63 11.55
C LYS A 51 -23.60 3.21 11.60
N VAL A 52 -24.80 3.00 11.06
CA VAL A 52 -25.41 1.66 10.93
C VAL A 52 -24.55 0.78 10.01
N HIS A 53 -24.27 1.23 8.80
CA HIS A 53 -23.46 0.46 7.84
C HIS A 53 -22.03 0.15 8.33
N LEU A 54 -21.45 1.08 9.09
CA LEU A 54 -20.12 0.91 9.65
C LEU A 54 -20.12 -0.11 10.80
N GLY A 55 -21.24 -0.24 11.52
CA GLY A 55 -21.49 -1.32 12.47
C GLY A 55 -21.50 -2.67 11.77
N ASP A 56 -22.31 -2.83 10.72
CA ASP A 56 -22.42 -4.08 9.96
C ASP A 56 -21.08 -4.50 9.32
N LEU A 57 -20.35 -3.52 8.77
CA LEU A 57 -19.01 -3.75 8.22
C LEU A 57 -18.01 -4.17 9.28
N LYS A 58 -18.06 -3.55 10.47
CA LYS A 58 -17.20 -3.92 11.59
C LYS A 58 -17.47 -5.36 12.02
N ASP A 59 -18.74 -5.76 12.10
CA ASP A 59 -19.12 -7.12 12.48
C ASP A 59 -18.70 -8.13 11.42
N SER A 60 -18.85 -7.79 10.14
CA SER A 60 -18.39 -8.61 9.01
C SER A 60 -16.87 -8.75 8.94
N ILE A 61 -16.13 -7.67 9.21
CA ILE A 61 -14.66 -7.72 9.30
C ILE A 61 -14.24 -8.48 10.55
N SER A 62 -14.98 -8.40 11.65
CA SER A 62 -14.69 -9.16 12.87
C SER A 62 -14.89 -10.66 12.63
N SER A 63 -15.98 -11.07 11.98
CA SER A 63 -16.22 -12.48 11.63
C SER A 63 -15.19 -12.98 10.61
N LEU A 64 -14.94 -12.23 9.53
CA LEU A 64 -13.93 -12.56 8.54
C LEU A 64 -12.52 -12.58 9.13
N SER A 65 -12.18 -11.67 10.03
CA SER A 65 -10.88 -11.67 10.72
C SER A 65 -10.76 -12.83 11.69
N GLN A 66 -11.87 -13.32 12.25
CA GLN A 66 -11.87 -14.44 13.19
C GLN A 66 -11.73 -15.77 12.44
N GLU A 67 -12.50 -15.96 11.37
CA GLU A 67 -12.42 -17.13 10.48
C GLU A 67 -11.12 -17.12 9.66
N GLY A 68 -10.74 -15.95 9.13
CA GLY A 68 -9.51 -15.75 8.38
C GLY A 68 -8.24 -15.70 9.23
N LYS A 69 -8.33 -15.69 10.57
CA LYS A 69 -7.15 -15.73 11.44
C LYS A 69 -6.34 -17.01 11.22
N GLU A 70 -7.01 -18.14 11.13
CA GLU A 70 -6.36 -19.43 10.89
C GLU A 70 -5.77 -19.48 9.48
N THR A 71 -6.51 -18.99 8.48
CA THR A 71 -6.06 -18.92 7.09
C THR A 71 -4.86 -17.99 6.92
N VAL A 72 -4.88 -16.78 7.48
CA VAL A 72 -3.77 -15.82 7.41
C VAL A 72 -2.55 -16.33 8.16
N GLN A 73 -2.73 -17.00 9.31
CA GLN A 73 -1.64 -17.64 10.03
C GLN A 73 -1.02 -18.80 9.24
N GLN A 74 -1.84 -19.58 8.54
CA GLN A 74 -1.38 -20.67 7.69
C GLN A 74 -0.62 -20.14 6.47
N ILE A 75 -1.19 -19.17 5.74
CA ILE A 75 -0.52 -18.48 4.62
C ILE A 75 0.81 -17.89 5.07
N SER A 76 0.86 -17.26 6.25
CA SER A 76 2.11 -16.69 6.78
C SER A 76 3.17 -17.77 7.05
N LYS A 77 2.76 -18.93 7.59
CA LYS A 77 3.67 -20.07 7.80
C LYS A 77 4.14 -20.67 6.47
N ASP A 78 3.25 -20.81 5.50
CA ASP A 78 3.55 -21.37 4.19
C ASP A 78 4.47 -20.45 3.38
N LEU A 79 4.28 -19.13 3.48
CA LEU A 79 5.19 -18.13 2.92
C LEU A 79 6.55 -18.19 3.60
N GLN A 80 6.60 -18.29 4.93
CA GLN A 80 7.85 -18.38 5.66
C GLN A 80 8.61 -19.67 5.34
N ALA A 81 7.90 -20.79 5.18
CA ALA A 81 8.44 -22.05 4.71
C ALA A 81 8.94 -21.95 3.27
N SER A 82 8.18 -21.31 2.37
CA SER A 82 8.55 -21.09 0.97
C SER A 82 9.79 -20.19 0.85
N VAL A 83 9.89 -19.15 1.67
CA VAL A 83 11.07 -18.28 1.74
C VAL A 83 12.28 -19.05 2.24
N LYS A 84 12.15 -19.85 3.31
CA LYS A 84 13.24 -20.71 3.81
C LYS A 84 13.65 -21.77 2.79
N GLN A 85 12.69 -22.38 2.11
CA GLN A 85 12.91 -23.34 1.03
C GLN A 85 13.69 -22.68 -0.11
N TRP A 86 13.23 -21.51 -0.57
CA TRP A 86 13.92 -20.73 -1.59
C TRP A 86 15.33 -20.36 -1.14
N GLN A 87 15.50 -19.89 0.10
CA GLN A 87 16.79 -19.50 0.65
C GLN A 87 17.75 -20.70 0.71
N ALA A 88 17.29 -21.87 1.19
CA ALA A 88 18.07 -23.11 1.22
C ALA A 88 18.36 -23.69 -0.19
N SER A 89 17.43 -23.55 -1.13
CA SER A 89 17.59 -23.99 -2.52
C SER A 89 18.50 -23.07 -3.33
N THR A 90 18.56 -21.79 -2.95
CA THR A 90 19.38 -20.75 -3.61
C THR A 90 20.73 -20.57 -2.91
N GLU A 91 20.92 -21.12 -1.70
CA GLU A 91 22.17 -21.06 -0.92
C GLU A 91 23.43 -21.49 -1.70
N PRO A 92 23.44 -22.57 -2.51
CA PRO A 92 24.59 -22.89 -3.36
C PRO A 92 24.69 -22.04 -4.64
N ASN A 93 23.63 -21.36 -5.07
CA ASN A 93 23.58 -20.59 -6.33
C ASN A 93 23.72 -19.06 -6.14
N ASN A 94 23.67 -18.56 -4.89
CA ASN A 94 23.78 -17.15 -4.53
C ASN A 94 25.11 -16.52 -4.98
N GLN A 95 26.22 -17.27 -4.96
CA GLN A 95 27.50 -16.77 -5.47
C GLN A 95 27.46 -16.53 -6.98
N LYS A 96 26.84 -17.44 -7.73
CA LYS A 96 26.67 -17.31 -9.18
C LYS A 96 25.74 -16.17 -9.54
N LEU A 97 24.63 -16.00 -8.82
CA LEU A 97 23.72 -14.88 -8.99
C LEU A 97 24.37 -13.53 -8.65
N GLN A 98 25.20 -13.47 -7.61
CA GLN A 98 25.97 -12.25 -7.30
C GLN A 98 26.98 -11.92 -8.41
N GLN A 99 27.65 -12.93 -8.97
CA GLN A 99 28.54 -12.75 -10.12
C GLN A 99 27.78 -12.27 -11.35
N GLU A 100 26.62 -12.87 -11.66
CA GLU A 100 25.80 -12.46 -12.80
C GLU A 100 25.25 -11.03 -12.63
N ILE A 101 24.83 -10.63 -11.43
CA ILE A 101 24.40 -9.25 -11.14
C ILE A 101 25.56 -8.26 -11.30
N GLN A 102 26.76 -8.58 -10.79
CA GLN A 102 27.95 -7.73 -10.98
C GLN A 102 28.32 -7.59 -12.46
N LEU A 103 28.28 -8.69 -13.21
CA LEU A 103 28.62 -8.69 -14.64
C LEU A 103 27.62 -7.88 -15.47
N ILE A 104 26.33 -7.88 -15.08
CA ILE A 104 25.31 -7.01 -15.68
C ILE A 104 25.59 -5.54 -15.35
N GLN A 105 25.92 -5.19 -14.10
CA GLN A 105 26.26 -3.81 -13.72
C GLN A 105 27.47 -3.29 -14.53
N THR A 106 28.54 -4.06 -14.64
CA THR A 106 29.72 -3.68 -15.43
C THR A 106 29.38 -3.47 -16.90
N LYS A 107 28.55 -4.34 -17.49
CA LYS A 107 28.13 -4.18 -18.89
C LYS A 107 27.27 -2.92 -19.12
N ILE A 108 26.44 -2.55 -18.15
CA ILE A 108 25.65 -1.32 -18.23
C ILE A 108 26.57 -0.09 -18.14
N GLU A 109 27.55 -0.08 -17.24
CA GLU A 109 28.54 1.00 -17.14
C GLU A 109 29.39 1.13 -18.42
N GLU A 110 29.81 0.01 -19.02
CA GLU A 110 30.52 0.01 -20.31
C GLU A 110 29.64 0.55 -21.44
N LEU A 111 28.36 0.17 -21.47
CA LEU A 111 27.39 0.69 -22.43
C LEU A 111 27.19 2.20 -22.26
N GLU A 112 26.99 2.69 -21.04
CA GLU A 112 26.85 4.12 -20.75
C GLU A 112 28.12 4.90 -21.13
N ASN A 113 29.30 4.38 -20.83
CA ASN A 113 30.57 4.99 -21.22
C ASN A 113 30.78 4.98 -22.74
N SER A 114 30.39 3.91 -23.44
CA SER A 114 30.48 3.83 -24.90
C SER A 114 29.52 4.80 -25.59
N LEU A 115 28.30 4.98 -25.05
CA LEU A 115 27.30 5.91 -25.57
C LEU A 115 27.70 7.37 -25.29
N ASN A 116 28.27 7.65 -24.11
CA ASN A 116 28.77 8.97 -23.76
C ASN A 116 30.04 9.37 -24.54
N ASN A 117 30.93 8.42 -24.84
CA ASN A 117 32.11 8.68 -25.68
C ASN A 117 31.77 8.80 -27.17
N THR A 118 30.71 8.12 -27.64
CA THR A 118 30.22 8.25 -29.02
C THR A 118 29.53 9.60 -29.27
N ASN A 119 28.90 10.20 -28.25
CA ASN A 119 28.31 11.54 -28.33
C ASN A 119 29.31 12.70 -28.14
N LYS A 120 30.61 12.41 -27.96
CA LYS A 120 31.65 13.42 -27.71
C LYS A 120 32.66 13.59 -28.87
N ASN A 121 32.40 12.97 -30.03
CA ASN A 121 33.14 13.16 -31.27
C ASN A 121 32.25 13.78 -32.35
#